data_AF-A0A1H8LI48-F1
#
_entry.id   AF-A0A1H8LI48-F1
#
_cell.length_a   1.000
_cell.length_b   1.000
_cell.length_c   1.000
_cell.angle_alpha   90.00
_cell.angle_beta   90.00
_cell.angle_gamma   90.00
#
_symmetry.space_group_name_H-M   'P 1'
#
loop_
_entity.id
_entity.type
_entity.pdbx_description
1 polymer ?
#
loop_
_entity_poly.entity_id
_entity_poly.type
_entity_poly.pdbx_seq_one_letter_code
_entity_poly.pdbx_strand_id
1 'polypeptide(L)'
;MKISTIFQPFSLLAGVIVFLIISCGKEEKSIDEQHATAKLAVVDATATSNTIPSSIHIDGLENGSNTIDVSEDHISYSDIQAGTRSIQIDNFTDTITLTEGKHHSLMVFSSDSVSLVIDDFDSEAPKYSKIRWMLTGDDPIQYQVDFTVDSTWKNHEYQSFIPVEGKKQVGVILRRNNFDRTFLAQSTISFDVKKVVTMKIVVSPDKQSYTFEPLVHEVIE
;
A
#
# COMPACT_ATOMS: atom_id res chain seq x y z
N MET A 1 -80.38 -39.84 5.30
CA MET A 1 -81.09 -39.43 6.53
C MET A 1 -80.24 -38.36 7.23
N LYS A 2 -80.83 -37.16 7.41
CA LYS A 2 -80.58 -36.11 8.42
C LYS A 2 -79.14 -35.56 8.62
N ILE A 3 -78.93 -34.26 8.32
CA ILE A 3 -78.86 -33.12 9.27
C ILE A 3 -77.52 -33.16 10.05
N SER A 4 -76.49 -32.43 9.64
CA SER A 4 -76.25 -30.97 9.75
C SER A 4 -75.59 -30.52 11.06
N THR A 5 -74.90 -29.39 10.93
CA THR A 5 -74.74 -28.29 11.91
C THR A 5 -73.83 -28.52 13.12
N ILE A 6 -72.68 -27.82 13.18
CA ILE A 6 -72.47 -26.45 13.73
C ILE A 6 -72.56 -26.45 15.27
N PHE A 7 -71.50 -26.03 15.96
CA PHE A 7 -71.47 -24.82 16.82
C PHE A 7 -70.08 -24.61 17.45
N GLN A 8 -69.57 -23.38 17.30
CA GLN A 8 -68.44 -22.74 18.00
C GLN A 8 -68.81 -22.49 19.50
N PRO A 9 -68.12 -21.65 20.31
CA PRO A 9 -66.79 -20.99 20.23
C PRO A 9 -65.98 -21.07 21.54
N PHE A 10 -64.70 -20.68 21.53
CA PHE A 10 -64.16 -19.84 22.60
C PHE A 10 -63.14 -18.87 22.01
N SER A 11 -63.43 -17.59 22.20
CA SER A 11 -62.57 -16.44 21.92
C SER A 11 -61.55 -16.24 23.03
N LEU A 12 -60.40 -15.64 22.68
CA LEU A 12 -59.69 -14.58 23.40
C LEU A 12 -58.35 -14.35 22.68
N LEU A 13 -58.25 -13.29 21.87
CA LEU A 13 -57.63 -12.00 22.23
C LEU A 13 -56.16 -11.99 21.76
N ALA A 14 -55.92 -11.48 20.55
CA ALA A 14 -55.36 -10.16 20.27
C ALA A 14 -53.90 -9.99 20.72
N GLY A 15 -53.01 -9.86 19.73
CA GLY A 15 -51.59 -9.57 19.94
C GLY A 15 -50.94 -9.14 18.62
N VAL A 16 -51.48 -8.10 18.00
CA VAL A 16 -50.78 -7.39 16.92
C VAL A 16 -49.66 -6.57 17.57
N ILE A 17 -48.42 -7.00 17.40
CA ILE A 17 -47.27 -6.18 17.75
C ILE A 17 -46.98 -5.30 16.53
N VAL A 18 -47.52 -4.08 16.58
CA VAL A 18 -47.02 -2.94 15.81
C VAL A 18 -45.80 -2.43 16.56
N PHE A 19 -44.60 -2.71 16.05
CA PHE A 19 -43.41 -1.98 16.50
C PHE A 19 -43.20 -0.77 15.57
N LEU A 20 -43.77 0.35 15.98
CA LEU A 20 -43.40 1.69 15.53
C LEU A 20 -42.10 2.06 16.27
N ILE A 21 -40.95 1.92 15.60
CA ILE A 21 -39.74 2.64 16.02
C ILE A 21 -39.63 3.86 15.10
N ILE A 22 -40.14 4.98 15.60
CA ILE A 22 -39.71 6.30 15.14
C ILE A 22 -38.34 6.51 15.76
N SER A 23 -37.29 6.39 14.96
CA SER A 23 -36.00 7.00 15.29
C SER A 23 -35.58 7.93 14.16
N CYS A 24 -35.55 9.20 14.54
CA CYS A 24 -34.95 10.36 13.92
C CYS A 24 -33.79 10.02 12.95
N GLY A 25 -33.88 10.60 11.76
CA GLY A 25 -32.96 10.37 10.65
C GLY A 25 -31.50 10.60 11.03
N LYS A 26 -30.69 9.57 10.76
CA LYS A 26 -29.53 9.77 9.92
C LYS A 26 -29.88 9.10 8.61
N GLU A 27 -29.76 9.82 7.51
CA GLU A 27 -29.64 9.18 6.21
C GLU A 27 -28.54 8.12 6.36
N GLU A 28 -28.91 6.85 6.27
CA GLU A 28 -27.98 5.83 5.84
C GLU A 28 -27.57 6.29 4.45
N LYS A 29 -26.40 6.94 4.39
CA LYS A 29 -25.71 7.17 3.15
C LYS A 29 -25.50 5.77 2.60
N SER A 30 -26.33 5.34 1.64
CA SER A 30 -26.06 4.16 0.84
C SER A 30 -24.66 4.42 0.29
N ILE A 31 -23.68 3.66 0.78
CA ILE A 31 -22.31 3.76 0.29
C ILE A 31 -22.42 3.35 -1.17
N ASP A 32 -22.09 4.28 -2.04
CA ASP A 32 -21.97 4.03 -3.45
C ASP A 32 -20.74 3.14 -3.66
N GLU A 33 -20.90 1.83 -3.44
CA GLU A 33 -19.84 0.82 -3.56
C GLU A 33 -19.19 0.81 -4.96
N GLN A 34 -19.80 1.49 -5.94
CA GLN A 34 -19.28 1.61 -7.30
C GLN A 34 -18.19 2.68 -7.46
N HIS A 35 -17.88 3.51 -6.44
CA HIS A 35 -16.94 4.63 -6.58
C HIS A 35 -15.82 4.73 -5.53
N ALA A 36 -15.69 3.76 -4.62
CA ALA A 36 -14.58 3.74 -3.66
C ALA A 36 -13.24 3.50 -4.39
N THR A 37 -12.32 4.47 -4.32
CA THR A 37 -11.01 4.42 -4.97
C THR A 37 -9.87 4.39 -3.96
N ALA A 38 -8.76 3.79 -4.38
CA ALA A 38 -7.47 3.76 -3.72
C ALA A 38 -6.40 4.19 -4.74
N LYS A 39 -5.26 4.66 -4.25
CA LYS A 39 -4.11 5.02 -5.08
C LYS A 39 -3.14 3.85 -5.06
N LEU A 40 -2.68 3.40 -6.23
CA LEU A 40 -1.71 2.33 -6.35
C LEU A 40 -0.56 2.74 -7.26
N ALA A 41 0.67 2.56 -6.79
CA ALA A 41 1.86 2.62 -7.61
C ALA A 41 2.51 1.23 -7.67
N VAL A 42 3.15 0.93 -8.81
CA VAL A 42 3.89 -0.31 -9.00
C VAL A 42 5.38 0.02 -9.07
N VAL A 43 6.15 -0.57 -8.16
CA VAL A 43 7.56 -0.23 -7.93
C VAL A 43 8.44 -1.42 -8.25
N ASP A 44 9.45 -1.22 -9.10
CA ASP A 44 10.47 -2.22 -9.34
C ASP A 44 11.33 -2.45 -8.08
N ALA A 45 11.12 -3.60 -7.44
CA ALA A 45 11.85 -4.06 -6.26
C ALA A 45 12.90 -5.13 -6.60
N THR A 46 13.27 -5.29 -7.86
CA THR A 46 14.18 -6.36 -8.29
C THR A 46 15.64 -6.05 -8.09
N ALA A 47 16.41 -7.13 -7.90
CA ALA A 47 17.86 -7.09 -7.97
C ALA A 47 18.27 -7.01 -9.44
N THR A 48 19.43 -6.41 -9.72
CA THR A 48 19.96 -5.98 -11.03
C THR A 48 20.06 -7.07 -12.12
N SER A 49 19.60 -8.29 -11.87
CA SER A 49 19.68 -9.45 -12.77
C SER A 49 18.34 -10.09 -13.12
N ASN A 50 17.22 -9.63 -12.57
CA ASN A 50 15.91 -10.23 -12.84
C ASN A 50 15.16 -9.45 -13.93
N THR A 51 14.54 -10.16 -14.87
CA THR A 51 13.59 -9.56 -15.81
C THR A 51 12.29 -9.29 -15.05
N ILE A 52 11.89 -8.02 -14.99
CA ILE A 52 10.53 -7.64 -14.60
C ILE A 52 9.64 -7.50 -15.82
N PRO A 53 8.34 -7.76 -15.69
CA PRO A 53 7.40 -7.31 -16.69
C PRO A 53 7.37 -5.78 -16.70
N SER A 54 7.16 -5.21 -17.88
CA SER A 54 7.04 -3.76 -18.04
C SER A 54 5.76 -3.20 -17.43
N SER A 55 4.77 -4.05 -17.16
CA SER A 55 3.46 -3.64 -16.65
C SER A 55 2.77 -4.78 -15.88
N ILE A 56 1.88 -4.41 -14.96
CA ILE A 56 1.00 -5.33 -14.23
C ILE A 56 -0.45 -5.07 -14.62
N HIS A 57 -1.20 -6.15 -14.84
CA HIS A 57 -2.64 -6.07 -15.04
C HIS A 57 -3.37 -6.21 -13.71
N ILE A 58 -4.37 -5.38 -13.49
CA ILE A 58 -5.20 -5.38 -12.29
C ILE A 58 -6.66 -5.36 -12.73
N ASP A 59 -7.46 -6.25 -12.15
CA ASP A 59 -8.89 -6.29 -12.43
C ASP A 59 -9.60 -4.99 -11.97
N GLY A 60 -10.64 -4.63 -12.72
CA GLY A 60 -11.54 -3.52 -12.40
C GLY A 60 -13.00 -3.99 -12.41
N LEU A 61 -13.92 -3.07 -12.12
CA LEU A 61 -15.35 -3.32 -12.27
C LEU A 61 -15.73 -3.66 -13.73
N GLU A 62 -16.81 -4.44 -13.88
CA GLU A 62 -17.49 -4.69 -15.16
C GLU A 62 -16.61 -5.29 -16.28
N ASN A 63 -15.62 -6.11 -15.93
CA ASN A 63 -14.62 -6.67 -16.85
C ASN A 63 -13.63 -5.64 -17.43
N GLY A 64 -13.54 -4.45 -16.84
CA GLY A 64 -12.43 -3.52 -17.11
C GLY A 64 -11.13 -4.07 -16.54
N SER A 65 -10.01 -3.85 -17.22
CA SER A 65 -8.66 -4.13 -16.71
C SER A 65 -7.85 -2.84 -16.70
N ASN A 66 -7.21 -2.54 -15.58
CA ASN A 66 -6.19 -1.49 -15.52
C ASN A 66 -4.83 -2.12 -15.81
N THR A 67 -4.02 -1.44 -16.61
CA THR A 67 -2.61 -1.80 -16.81
C THR A 67 -1.79 -0.68 -16.21
N ILE A 68 -0.91 -1.02 -15.27
CA ILE A 68 -0.02 -0.07 -14.61
C ILE A 68 1.41 -0.45 -14.97
N ASP A 69 2.14 0.51 -15.52
CA ASP A 69 3.55 0.32 -15.86
C ASP A 69 4.38 0.15 -14.58
N VAL A 70 5.34 -0.77 -14.63
CA VAL A 70 6.31 -0.94 -13.54
C VAL A 70 7.35 0.16 -13.69
N SER A 71 7.43 1.04 -12.69
CA SER A 71 8.33 2.18 -12.77
C SER A 71 9.70 1.88 -12.16
N GLU A 72 10.75 2.28 -12.87
CA GLU A 72 12.16 2.04 -12.52
C GLU A 72 12.82 3.27 -11.86
N ASP A 73 12.42 4.49 -12.23
CA ASP A 73 13.11 5.74 -11.90
C ASP A 73 12.26 6.74 -11.09
N HIS A 74 10.94 6.66 -11.20
CA HIS A 74 9.98 7.46 -10.43
C HIS A 74 8.84 6.60 -9.87
N ILE A 75 7.95 7.13 -9.04
CA ILE A 75 6.79 6.37 -8.53
C ILE A 75 5.53 7.19 -8.77
N SER A 76 4.68 6.74 -9.69
CA SER A 76 3.43 7.41 -10.03
C SER A 76 2.23 6.56 -9.61
N TYR A 77 1.22 7.22 -9.04
CA TYR A 77 0.02 6.55 -8.53
C TYR A 77 -1.11 6.60 -9.56
N SER A 78 -1.70 5.45 -9.80
CA SER A 78 -2.94 5.30 -10.56
C SER A 78 -4.15 5.20 -9.62
N ASP A 79 -5.29 5.74 -10.04
CA ASP A 79 -6.56 5.51 -9.38
C ASP A 79 -7.05 4.10 -9.70
N ILE A 80 -7.20 3.29 -8.65
CA ILE A 80 -7.68 1.92 -8.74
C ILE A 80 -8.87 1.77 -7.80
N GLN A 81 -9.83 0.95 -8.16
CA GLN A 81 -10.96 0.71 -7.29
C GLN A 81 -10.51 -0.03 -6.02
N ALA A 82 -10.92 0.48 -4.85
CA ALA A 82 -10.63 -0.12 -3.56
C ALA A 82 -11.32 -1.49 -3.40
N GLY A 83 -10.79 -2.36 -2.53
CA GLY A 83 -11.27 -3.73 -2.31
C GLY A 83 -10.24 -4.80 -2.68
N THR A 84 -10.64 -6.06 -2.64
CA THR A 84 -9.79 -7.17 -3.10
C THR A 84 -9.77 -7.22 -4.62
N ARG A 85 -8.56 -7.21 -5.20
CA ARG A 85 -8.29 -7.17 -6.63
C ARG A 85 -7.38 -8.31 -7.03
N SER A 86 -7.65 -8.93 -8.18
CA SER A 86 -6.72 -9.84 -8.82
C SER A 86 -5.66 -9.04 -9.57
N ILE A 87 -4.40 -9.42 -9.37
CA ILE A 87 -3.28 -8.94 -10.16
C ILE A 87 -2.75 -10.06 -11.04
N GLN A 88 -2.29 -9.71 -12.23
CA GLN A 88 -1.63 -10.61 -13.14
C GLN A 88 -0.30 -10.01 -13.61
N ILE A 89 0.74 -10.83 -13.48
CA ILE A 89 2.15 -10.53 -13.77
C ILE A 89 2.63 -11.65 -14.68
N ASP A 90 2.70 -11.41 -15.98
CA ASP A 90 2.89 -12.46 -17.00
C ASP A 90 1.90 -13.64 -16.81
N ASN A 91 2.41 -14.79 -16.35
CA ASN A 91 1.64 -16.01 -16.08
C ASN A 91 1.30 -16.20 -14.59
N PHE A 92 1.78 -15.33 -13.71
CA PHE A 92 1.49 -15.35 -12.28
C PHE A 92 0.21 -14.55 -12.00
N THR A 93 -0.61 -15.05 -11.09
CA THR A 93 -1.82 -14.38 -10.63
C THR A 93 -1.86 -14.42 -9.10
N ASP A 94 -2.18 -13.28 -8.50
CA ASP A 94 -2.33 -13.15 -7.05
C ASP A 94 -3.50 -12.20 -6.74
N THR A 95 -3.77 -12.00 -5.46
CA THR A 95 -4.78 -11.07 -4.97
C THR A 95 -4.19 -10.06 -3.99
N ILE A 96 -4.56 -8.80 -4.14
CA ILE A 96 -4.19 -7.71 -3.25
C ILE A 96 -5.45 -7.07 -2.67
N THR A 97 -5.37 -6.49 -1.47
CA THR A 97 -6.50 -5.75 -0.88
C THR A 97 -6.14 -4.29 -0.75
N LEU A 98 -6.86 -3.44 -1.48
CA LEU A 98 -6.66 -1.99 -1.51
C LEU A 98 -7.65 -1.31 -0.57
N THR A 99 -7.15 -0.52 0.37
CA THR A 99 -7.98 0.24 1.31
C THR A 99 -8.46 1.55 0.69
N GLU A 100 -9.75 1.86 0.81
CA GLU A 100 -10.33 3.12 0.30
C GLU A 100 -9.59 4.35 0.85
N GLY A 101 -9.33 5.31 -0.04
CA GLY A 101 -8.68 6.59 0.29
C GLY A 101 -7.21 6.48 0.70
N LYS A 102 -6.58 5.30 0.55
CA LYS A 102 -5.17 5.06 0.90
C LYS A 102 -4.28 4.94 -0.32
N HIS A 103 -3.02 5.33 -0.13
CA HIS A 103 -1.93 5.09 -1.07
C HIS A 103 -1.31 3.74 -0.79
N HIS A 104 -0.99 3.01 -1.85
CA HIS A 104 -0.33 1.72 -1.77
C HIS A 104 0.79 1.64 -2.79
N SER A 105 1.86 0.95 -2.41
CA SER A 105 2.95 0.58 -3.28
C SER A 105 2.98 -0.93 -3.43
N LEU A 106 2.80 -1.43 -4.65
CA LEU A 106 3.02 -2.82 -5.00
C LEU A 106 4.48 -3.00 -5.41
N MET A 107 5.27 -3.60 -4.52
CA MET A 107 6.68 -3.91 -4.74
C MET A 107 6.81 -5.19 -5.54
N VAL A 108 7.51 -5.16 -6.67
CA VAL A 108 7.67 -6.31 -7.59
C VAL A 108 9.09 -6.84 -7.50
N PHE A 109 9.29 -8.02 -6.90
CA PHE A 109 10.62 -8.60 -6.67
C PHE A 109 11.04 -9.61 -7.74
N SER A 110 10.07 -10.20 -8.44
CA SER A 110 10.25 -11.06 -9.61
C SER A 110 8.89 -11.28 -10.29
N SER A 111 8.85 -12.04 -11.37
CA SER A 111 7.62 -12.37 -12.11
C SER A 111 6.54 -13.07 -11.28
N ASP A 112 6.89 -13.68 -10.14
CA ASP A 112 5.98 -14.43 -9.27
C ASP A 112 6.04 -14.01 -7.79
N SER A 113 6.64 -12.86 -7.50
CA SER A 113 6.78 -12.37 -6.12
C SER A 113 6.52 -10.87 -6.03
N VAL A 114 5.50 -10.54 -5.24
CA VAL A 114 5.14 -9.16 -4.92
C VAL A 114 4.89 -8.96 -3.42
N SER A 115 4.92 -7.71 -2.98
CA SER A 115 4.42 -7.31 -1.67
C SER A 115 3.66 -5.99 -1.76
N LEU A 116 2.49 -5.93 -1.15
CA LEU A 116 1.71 -4.70 -1.04
C LEU A 116 2.03 -3.99 0.28
N VAL A 117 2.40 -2.72 0.18
CA VAL A 117 2.64 -1.84 1.32
C VAL A 117 1.59 -0.73 1.31
N ILE A 118 0.99 -0.46 2.47
CA ILE A 118 0.18 0.75 2.66
C ILE A 118 1.13 1.90 2.92
N ASP A 119 1.05 2.92 2.07
CA ASP A 119 1.85 4.12 2.21
C ASP A 119 1.14 5.08 3.18
N ASP A 120 1.63 5.13 4.42
CA ASP A 120 1.04 5.98 5.48
C ASP A 120 1.44 7.46 5.29
N PHE A 121 0.99 8.05 4.19
CA PHE A 121 1.05 9.47 3.95
C PHE A 121 -0.25 10.02 3.38
N ASP A 122 -0.56 11.27 3.75
CA ASP A 122 -1.78 11.96 3.33
C ASP A 122 -1.79 12.15 1.81
N SER A 123 -2.98 12.10 1.21
CA SER A 123 -3.16 12.30 -0.24
C SER A 123 -2.83 13.71 -0.73
N GLU A 124 -2.68 14.65 0.18
CA GLU A 124 -2.29 16.03 -0.12
C GLU A 124 -0.77 16.15 -0.24
N ALA A 125 -0.31 17.17 -0.97
CA ALA A 125 1.11 17.51 -1.07
C ALA A 125 1.76 17.50 0.33
N PRO A 126 2.82 16.72 0.55
CA PRO A 126 3.26 16.42 1.89
C PRO A 126 3.81 17.69 2.55
N LYS A 127 3.40 17.96 3.80
CA LYS A 127 3.82 19.15 4.55
C LYS A 127 5.35 19.25 4.70
N TYR A 128 6.00 18.10 4.81
CA TYR A 128 7.45 17.90 4.88
C TYR A 128 7.82 16.71 4.01
N SER A 129 9.08 16.61 3.57
CA SER A 129 9.52 15.43 2.83
C SER A 129 9.39 14.18 3.72
N LYS A 130 9.04 13.04 3.12
CA LYS A 130 9.01 11.75 3.80
C LYS A 130 9.96 10.79 3.09
N ILE A 131 10.66 9.97 3.85
CA ILE A 131 11.54 8.94 3.29
C ILE A 131 11.26 7.58 3.93
N ARG A 132 11.31 6.53 3.14
CA ARG A 132 11.42 5.14 3.60
C ARG A 132 12.57 4.44 2.90
N TRP A 133 12.87 3.22 3.30
CA TRP A 133 13.82 2.38 2.58
C TRP A 133 13.22 1.02 2.23
N MET A 134 13.76 0.44 1.16
CA MET A 134 13.55 -0.94 0.76
C MET A 134 14.90 -1.56 0.38
N LEU A 135 14.97 -2.88 0.42
CA LEU A 135 16.15 -3.66 0.10
C LEU A 135 15.80 -4.65 -1.01
N THR A 136 16.73 -4.85 -1.92
CA THR A 136 16.67 -5.93 -2.91
C THR A 136 18.00 -6.66 -3.00
N GLY A 137 17.96 -7.94 -3.37
CA GLY A 137 19.14 -8.81 -3.48
C GLY A 137 19.54 -9.56 -2.20
N ASP A 138 18.90 -9.30 -1.05
CA ASP A 138 19.08 -10.08 0.18
C ASP A 138 17.85 -9.95 1.12
N ASP A 139 17.87 -10.65 2.26
CA ASP A 139 16.82 -10.58 3.28
C ASP A 139 16.90 -9.26 4.09
N PRO A 140 15.87 -8.38 4.05
CA PRO A 140 15.87 -7.10 4.76
C PRO A 140 15.98 -7.23 6.28
N ILE A 141 15.61 -8.37 6.88
CA ILE A 141 15.70 -8.59 8.33
C ILE A 141 17.17 -8.54 8.81
N GLN A 142 18.12 -8.82 7.93
CA GLN A 142 19.56 -8.79 8.23
C GLN A 142 20.17 -7.39 8.21
N TYR A 143 19.38 -6.35 7.91
CA TYR A 143 19.87 -5.01 7.67
C TYR A 143 19.13 -3.97 8.52
N GLN A 144 19.84 -2.87 8.75
CA GLN A 144 19.32 -1.69 9.42
C GLN A 144 19.73 -0.47 8.61
N VAL A 145 18.81 0.47 8.41
CA VAL A 145 19.08 1.73 7.75
C VAL A 145 18.84 2.87 8.72
N ASP A 146 19.82 3.77 8.81
CA ASP A 146 19.64 5.04 9.49
C ASP A 146 19.66 6.18 8.48
N PHE A 147 18.79 7.16 8.68
CA PHE A 147 18.78 8.41 7.93
C PHE A 147 19.23 9.56 8.82
N THR A 148 19.86 10.58 8.23
CA THR A 148 20.25 11.79 8.96
C THR A 148 19.06 12.74 9.15
N VAL A 149 18.30 12.56 10.22
CA VAL A 149 17.16 13.42 10.59
C VAL A 149 17.61 14.38 11.69
N ASP A 150 17.46 15.69 11.48
CA ASP A 150 17.88 16.74 12.44
C ASP A 150 19.30 16.62 12.99
N SER A 151 20.25 16.21 12.14
CA SER A 151 21.67 15.99 12.49
C SER A 151 21.91 14.80 13.42
N THR A 152 20.90 13.94 13.58
CA THR A 152 20.98 12.68 14.31
C THR A 152 20.69 11.49 13.40
N TRP A 153 21.33 10.35 13.68
CA TRP A 153 21.03 9.09 13.02
C TRP A 153 19.97 8.35 13.83
N LYS A 154 18.89 7.95 13.17
CA LYS A 154 17.79 7.21 13.80
C LYS A 154 17.61 5.88 13.08
N ASN A 155 17.34 4.81 13.83
CA ASN A 155 16.96 3.53 13.25
C ASN A 155 15.60 3.65 12.59
N HIS A 156 15.47 3.14 11.37
CA HIS A 156 14.24 3.18 10.62
C HIS A 156 13.77 1.78 10.23
N GLU A 157 12.54 1.50 10.63
CA GLU A 157 11.86 0.26 10.29
C GLU A 157 11.75 0.10 8.78
N TYR A 158 11.84 -1.15 8.33
CA TYR A 158 11.74 -1.51 6.92
C TYR A 158 10.39 -1.05 6.34
N GLN A 159 10.44 -0.35 5.20
CA GLN A 159 9.28 0.17 4.47
C GLN A 159 8.38 1.19 5.20
N SER A 160 8.72 1.61 6.43
CA SER A 160 8.01 2.67 7.16
C SER A 160 8.53 4.05 6.77
N PHE A 161 7.62 5.01 6.55
CA PHE A 161 7.97 6.40 6.25
C PHE A 161 8.35 7.17 7.51
N ILE A 162 9.34 8.06 7.38
CA ILE A 162 9.71 9.04 8.40
C ILE A 162 9.70 10.46 7.83
N PRO A 163 9.40 11.48 8.67
CA PRO A 163 9.54 12.88 8.27
C PRO A 163 11.01 13.29 8.13
N VAL A 164 11.29 14.09 7.11
CA VAL A 164 12.55 14.80 6.89
C VAL A 164 12.22 16.28 6.65
N GLU A 165 12.22 17.06 7.73
CA GLU A 165 11.80 18.45 7.68
C GLU A 165 12.87 19.35 7.05
N GLY A 166 12.51 20.07 5.98
CA GLY A 166 13.30 21.18 5.44
C GLY A 166 14.65 20.80 4.80
N LYS A 167 14.98 19.51 4.67
CA LYS A 167 16.26 19.08 4.09
C LYS A 167 16.11 18.73 2.62
N LYS A 168 17.05 19.26 1.82
CA LYS A 168 17.28 18.82 0.43
C LYS A 168 18.30 17.68 0.33
N GLN A 169 19.01 17.38 1.42
CA GLN A 169 20.03 16.35 1.48
C GLN A 169 19.85 15.49 2.73
N VAL A 170 19.90 14.18 2.55
CA VAL A 170 19.78 13.20 3.63
C VAL A 170 20.92 12.20 3.49
N GLY A 171 21.70 12.02 4.56
CA GLY A 171 22.64 10.92 4.62
C GLY A 171 21.91 9.62 4.95
N VAL A 172 22.39 8.53 4.38
CA VAL A 172 21.88 7.17 4.57
C VAL A 172 23.05 6.31 5.02
N ILE A 173 22.89 5.56 6.10
CA ILE A 173 23.85 4.54 6.52
C ILE A 173 23.17 3.19 6.54
N LEU A 174 23.78 2.21 5.88
CA LEU A 174 23.41 0.81 5.93
C LEU A 174 24.30 0.06 6.92
N ARG A 175 23.68 -0.75 7.77
CA ARG A 175 24.36 -1.62 8.74
C ARG A 175 23.81 -3.04 8.69
N ARG A 176 24.58 -4.00 9.18
CA ARG A 176 24.04 -5.32 9.55
C ARG A 176 23.16 -5.18 10.79
N ASN A 177 22.00 -5.83 10.77
CA ASN A 177 21.12 -5.97 11.92
C ASN A 177 21.60 -7.14 12.81
N ASN A 178 22.81 -7.00 13.35
CA ASN A 178 23.41 -7.89 14.34
C ASN A 178 23.70 -7.12 15.63
N PHE A 179 24.14 -7.81 16.69
CA PHE A 179 24.42 -7.18 17.99
C PHE A 179 25.38 -5.99 17.91
N ASP A 180 26.37 -6.04 17.01
CA ASP A 180 27.40 -5.01 16.88
C ASP A 180 27.05 -3.91 15.88
N ARG A 181 25.90 -4.01 15.19
CA ARG A 181 25.43 -3.07 14.16
C ARG A 181 26.53 -2.66 13.18
N THR A 182 27.21 -3.64 12.59
CA THR A 182 28.39 -3.41 11.75
C THR A 182 28.07 -2.46 10.59
N PHE A 183 28.87 -1.40 10.43
CA PHE A 183 28.79 -0.48 9.29
C PHE A 183 29.09 -1.20 7.98
N LEU A 184 28.26 -0.97 6.95
CA LEU A 184 28.45 -1.55 5.63
C LEU A 184 28.72 -0.49 4.57
N ALA A 185 27.85 0.52 4.49
CA ALA A 185 27.95 1.57 3.48
C ALA A 185 27.26 2.85 3.93
N GLN A 186 27.60 3.96 3.29
CA GLN A 186 26.88 5.22 3.41
C GLN A 186 26.70 5.89 2.05
N SER A 187 25.67 6.70 1.95
CA SER A 187 25.43 7.58 0.81
C SER A 187 24.80 8.90 1.27
N THR A 188 24.85 9.91 0.41
CA THR A 188 24.09 11.15 0.58
C THR A 188 23.19 11.29 -0.63
N ILE A 189 21.88 11.40 -0.38
CA ILE A 189 20.90 11.61 -1.42
C ILE A 189 20.38 13.04 -1.40
N SER A 190 20.03 13.54 -2.59
CA SER A 190 19.46 14.87 -2.76
C SER A 190 18.10 14.78 -3.43
N PHE A 191 17.12 15.51 -2.90
CA PHE A 191 15.77 15.61 -3.47
C PHE A 191 15.16 16.96 -3.09
N ASP A 192 14.14 17.40 -3.83
CA ASP A 192 13.42 18.64 -3.51
C ASP A 192 12.62 18.52 -2.21
N VAL A 193 12.37 19.66 -1.57
CA VAL A 193 11.55 19.68 -0.34
C VAL A 193 10.11 19.27 -0.65
N LYS A 194 9.43 18.70 0.34
CA LYS A 194 8.04 18.21 0.23
C LYS A 194 7.89 17.09 -0.81
N LYS A 195 8.83 16.15 -0.81
CA LYS A 195 8.76 14.95 -1.64
C LYS A 195 8.62 13.70 -0.78
N VAL A 196 7.86 12.73 -1.27
CA VAL A 196 7.87 11.37 -0.72
C VAL A 196 8.92 10.57 -1.49
N VAL A 197 9.81 9.88 -0.80
CA VAL A 197 10.97 9.19 -1.40
C VAL A 197 11.06 7.77 -0.86
N THR A 198 11.26 6.82 -1.76
CA THR A 198 11.66 5.46 -1.42
C THR A 198 13.13 5.28 -1.75
N MET A 199 13.96 5.00 -0.74
CA MET A 199 15.36 4.64 -0.94
C MET A 199 15.47 3.15 -1.27
N LYS A 200 15.67 2.79 -2.53
CA LYS A 200 15.97 1.42 -2.96
C LYS A 200 17.45 1.14 -2.72
N ILE A 201 17.74 0.15 -1.89
CA ILE A 201 19.10 -0.29 -1.60
C ILE A 201 19.31 -1.64 -2.27
N VAL A 202 20.21 -1.69 -3.26
CA VAL A 202 20.54 -2.90 -4.01
C VAL A 202 21.79 -3.53 -3.41
N VAL A 203 21.67 -4.79 -2.95
CA VAL A 203 22.80 -5.58 -2.47
C VAL A 203 23.38 -6.36 -3.65
N SER A 204 24.70 -6.25 -3.89
CA SER A 204 25.34 -7.04 -4.94
C SER A 204 25.30 -8.55 -4.63
N PRO A 205 25.31 -9.44 -5.64
CA PRO A 205 25.26 -10.89 -5.41
C PRO A 205 26.38 -11.44 -4.51
N ASP A 206 27.55 -10.81 -4.54
CA ASP A 206 28.70 -11.15 -3.68
C ASP A 206 28.63 -10.54 -2.27
N LYS A 207 27.60 -9.71 -2.01
CA LYS A 207 27.32 -9.00 -0.75
C LYS A 207 28.45 -8.06 -0.29
N GLN A 208 29.29 -7.61 -1.22
CA GLN A 208 30.42 -6.71 -0.94
C GLN A 208 30.14 -5.25 -1.32
N SER A 209 29.11 -4.98 -2.12
CA SER A 209 28.78 -3.64 -2.60
C SER A 209 27.29 -3.34 -2.50
N TYR A 210 26.98 -2.06 -2.41
CA TYR A 210 25.64 -1.56 -2.14
C TYR A 210 25.38 -0.32 -2.99
N THR A 211 24.28 -0.31 -3.73
CA THR A 211 23.83 0.84 -4.52
C THR A 211 22.62 1.48 -3.83
N PHE A 212 22.57 2.81 -3.83
CA PHE A 212 21.49 3.61 -3.22
C PHE A 212 20.76 4.38 -4.31
N GLU A 213 19.51 4.02 -4.57
CA GLU A 213 18.69 4.52 -5.66
C GLU A 213 17.47 5.25 -5.07
N PRO A 214 17.47 6.59 -5.03
CA PRO A 214 16.31 7.34 -4.56
C PRO A 214 15.22 7.34 -5.63
N LEU A 215 14.07 6.74 -5.31
CA LEU A 215 12.87 6.78 -6.13
C LEU A 215 11.93 7.86 -5.58
N VAL A 216 11.69 8.90 -6.38
CA VAL A 216 10.82 10.01 -5.98
C VAL A 216 9.39 9.71 -6.38
N HIS A 217 8.47 9.83 -5.43
CA HIS A 217 7.05 9.70 -5.72
C HIS A 217 6.51 10.99 -6.32
N GLU A 218 5.85 10.87 -7.46
CA GLU A 218 5.08 11.93 -8.08
C GLU A 218 3.76 12.07 -7.33
N VAL A 219 3.71 13.04 -6.42
CA VAL A 219 2.45 13.49 -5.83
C VAL A 219 1.87 14.51 -6.80
N ILE A 220 0.79 14.13 -7.50
CA ILE A 220 0.06 15.03 -8.41
C ILE A 220 -0.58 16.12 -7.53
N GLU A 221 -0.23 17.38 -7.80
CA GLU A 221 -0.77 18.57 -7.13
C GLU A 221 -2.24 18.85 -7.49
#